data_AF-A0A2V6LCX6-F1
#
_entry.id   AF-A0A2V6LCX6-F1
#
_cell.length_a   1.000
_cell.length_b   1.000
_cell.length_c   1.000
_cell.angle_alpha   90.00
_cell.angle_beta   90.00
_cell.angle_gamma   90.00
#
_symmetry.space_group_name_H-M   'P 1'
#
loop_
_entity.id
_entity.type
_entity.pdbx_description
1 polymer ?
#
loop_
_entity_poly.entity_id
_entity_poly.type
_entity_poly.pdbx_seq_one_letter_code
_entity_poly.pdbx_strand_id
1 'polypeptide(L)'
;GETDDLPSGNVDLAPTILQILGIKSPQKMDGRILSEAMTVAMPSREPETKTIEATKHFPSGTWRQSLQISRVGSTIYLDEGNGAFVANEPATNELQRDR
;
A
#
# COMPACT_ATOMS: atom_id res chain seq x y z
N GLY A 1 4.41 19.25 18.42
CA GLY A 1 4.42 17.90 17.84
C GLY A 1 5.43 17.89 16.72
N GLU A 2 6.02 16.74 16.43
CA GLU A 2 6.92 16.54 15.30
C GLU A 2 6.18 15.71 14.24
N THR A 3 6.42 16.00 12.97
CA THR A 3 5.78 15.35 11.83
C THR A 3 6.83 15.08 10.77
N ASP A 4 6.76 13.90 10.16
CA ASP A 4 7.61 13.48 9.05
C ASP A 4 6.70 12.86 7.97
N ASP A 5 7.07 13.03 6.70
CA ASP A 5 6.27 12.56 5.55
C ASP A 5 6.56 11.10 5.18
N LEU A 6 7.52 10.44 5.83
CA LEU A 6 7.80 9.03 5.64
C LEU A 6 6.64 8.17 6.15
N PRO A 7 6.20 7.16 5.37
CA PRO A 7 5.16 6.25 5.82
C PRO A 7 5.63 5.45 7.04
N SER A 8 4.72 5.27 7.99
CA SER A 8 4.93 4.48 9.21
C SER A 8 3.72 3.58 9.48
N GLY A 9 3.92 2.54 10.27
CA GLY A 9 2.86 1.62 10.65
C GLY A 9 3.03 1.10 12.07
N ASN A 10 1.97 0.49 12.62
CA ASN A 10 1.97 -0.01 14.00
C ASN A 10 3.10 -1.02 14.27
N VAL A 11 3.49 -1.80 13.24
CA VAL A 11 4.57 -2.79 13.34
C VAL A 11 5.95 -2.15 13.58
N ASP A 12 6.11 -0.86 13.27
CA ASP A 12 7.36 -0.12 13.46
C ASP A 12 7.55 0.34 14.92
N LEU A 13 6.49 0.34 15.74
CA LEU A 13 6.54 0.81 17.13
C LEU A 13 7.47 -0.05 17.99
N ALA A 14 7.30 -1.36 17.97
CA ALA A 14 8.08 -2.27 18.79
C ALA A 14 9.59 -2.20 18.52
N PRO A 15 10.09 -2.33 17.27
CA PRO A 15 11.53 -2.20 16.99
C PRO A 15 12.06 -0.80 17.31
N THR A 16 11.26 0.25 17.12
CA THR A 16 11.64 1.64 17.47
C THR A 16 11.81 1.82 18.98
N ILE A 17 10.87 1.34 19.79
CA ILE A 17 10.95 1.41 21.26
C ILE A 17 12.17 0.65 21.78
N LEU A 18 12.42 -0.56 21.27
CA LEU A 18 13.58 -1.34 21.68
C LEU A 18 14.90 -0.62 21.34
N GLN A 19 14.99 0.01 20.17
CA GLN A 19 16.15 0.81 19.77
C GLN A 19 16.36 2.02 20.72
N ILE A 20 15.30 2.74 21.08
CA ILE A 20 15.38 3.86 22.04
C ILE A 20 15.86 3.38 23.41
N LEU A 21 15.40 2.22 23.86
CA LEU A 21 15.79 1.64 25.15
C LEU A 21 17.15 0.93 25.12
N GLY A 22 17.81 0.84 23.97
CA GLY A 22 19.08 0.12 23.81
C GLY A 22 18.95 -1.41 24.01
N ILE A 23 17.74 -1.96 23.87
CA ILE A 23 17.47 -3.39 24.04
C ILE A 23 17.60 -4.10 22.69
N LYS A 24 18.42 -5.15 22.63
CA LYS A 24 18.51 -5.99 21.42
C LYS A 24 17.27 -6.87 21.31
N SER A 25 16.61 -6.83 20.15
CA SER A 25 15.50 -7.74 19.88
C SER A 25 15.97 -9.20 19.84
N PRO A 26 15.28 -10.13 20.52
CA PRO A 26 15.63 -11.56 20.48
C PRO A 26 15.25 -12.24 19.15
N GLN A 27 14.42 -11.58 18.33
CA GLN A 27 13.95 -12.11 17.04
C GLN A 27 13.85 -11.00 15.98
N LYS A 28 13.85 -11.39 14.70
CA LYS A 28 13.58 -10.46 13.61
C LYS A 28 12.15 -9.94 13.74
N MET A 29 11.98 -8.62 13.65
CA MET A 29 10.69 -7.94 13.63
C MET A 29 10.34 -7.52 12.19
N ASP A 30 9.05 -7.42 11.89
CA ASP A 30 8.56 -7.07 10.56
C ASP A 30 8.68 -5.57 10.27
N GLY A 31 8.50 -4.72 11.30
CA GLY A 31 8.63 -3.27 11.18
C GLY A 31 10.07 -2.80 11.08
N ARG A 32 10.24 -1.60 10.51
CA ARG A 32 11.52 -0.88 10.55
C ARG A 32 11.63 -0.05 11.83
N ILE A 33 12.84 0.40 12.09
CA ILE A 33 13.09 1.44 13.09
C ILE A 33 12.74 2.79 12.43
N LEU A 34 11.91 3.59 13.09
CA LEU A 34 11.60 4.97 12.70
C LEU A 34 12.73 5.91 13.16
N SER A 35 13.86 5.86 12.47
CA SER A 35 15.03 6.69 12.83
C SER A 35 14.77 8.19 12.66
N GLU A 36 13.83 8.56 11.79
CA GLU A 36 13.35 9.94 11.61
C GLU A 36 12.68 10.51 12.86
N ALA A 37 12.15 9.67 13.74
CA ALA A 37 11.59 10.09 15.02
C ALA A 37 12.66 10.23 16.13
N MET A 38 13.96 10.09 15.79
CA MET A 38 15.08 10.14 16.72
C MET A 38 15.98 11.35 16.42
N THR A 39 16.61 11.89 17.46
CA THR A 39 17.52 13.06 17.35
C THR A 39 18.82 12.78 16.57
N VAL A 40 19.09 11.51 16.25
CA VAL A 40 20.26 11.13 15.45
C VAL A 40 19.89 11.20 13.97
N ALA A 41 20.47 12.17 13.27
CA ALA A 41 20.29 12.33 11.83
C ALA A 41 20.82 11.10 11.07
N MET A 42 19.92 10.18 10.76
CA MET A 42 20.13 9.16 9.75
C MET A 42 19.75 9.75 8.39
N PRO A 43 20.50 9.47 7.31
CA PRO A 43 20.13 9.94 5.99
C PRO A 43 18.72 9.45 5.66
N SER A 44 17.77 10.39 5.56
CA SER A 44 16.40 10.11 5.17
C SER A 44 16.42 9.55 3.74
N ARG A 45 15.76 8.41 3.56
CA ARG A 45 15.55 7.84 2.23
C ARG A 45 14.20 8.35 1.75
N GLU A 46 14.19 9.03 0.62
CA GLU A 46 12.93 9.41 -0.03
C GLU A 46 12.06 8.16 -0.21
N PRO A 47 10.76 8.23 0.12
CA PRO A 47 9.86 7.10 -0.06
C PRO A 47 9.63 6.89 -1.56
N GLU A 48 9.65 5.62 -1.98
CA GLU A 48 9.24 5.26 -3.34
C GLU A 48 7.78 4.84 -3.35
N THR A 49 6.92 5.63 -4.01
CA THR A 49 5.50 5.29 -4.21
C THR A 49 5.29 4.62 -5.56
N LYS A 50 4.52 3.52 -5.60
CA LYS A 50 4.18 2.77 -6.80
C LYS A 50 2.72 2.31 -6.76
N THR A 51 2.09 2.27 -7.94
CA THR A 51 0.75 1.69 -8.11
C THR A 51 0.86 0.36 -8.84
N ILE A 52 0.23 -0.66 -8.29
CA ILE A 52 0.11 -1.99 -8.88
C ILE A 52 -1.33 -2.15 -9.39
N GLU A 53 -1.48 -2.50 -10.66
CA GLU A 53 -2.77 -2.72 -11.30
C GLU A 53 -2.98 -4.21 -11.58
N ALA A 54 -4.19 -4.70 -11.33
CA ALA A 54 -4.61 -6.06 -11.67
C ALA A 54 -5.98 -6.03 -12.34
N THR A 55 -6.15 -6.82 -13.41
CA THR A 55 -7.41 -6.91 -14.16
C THR A 55 -7.82 -8.36 -14.31
N LYS A 56 -9.12 -8.64 -14.13
CA LYS A 56 -9.71 -9.95 -14.36
C LYS A 56 -10.98 -9.83 -15.21
N HIS A 57 -11.01 -10.55 -16.32
CA HIS A 57 -12.15 -10.60 -17.22
C HIS A 57 -13.13 -11.71 -16.83
N PHE A 58 -14.41 -11.41 -16.93
CA PHE A 58 -15.53 -12.31 -16.73
C PHE A 58 -16.50 -12.19 -17.92
N PRO A 59 -17.35 -13.20 -18.18
CA PRO A 59 -18.36 -13.10 -19.24
C PRO A 59 -19.31 -11.90 -19.07
N SER A 60 -19.60 -11.50 -17.84
CA SER A 60 -20.50 -10.38 -17.51
C SER A 60 -19.83 -9.01 -17.44
N GLY A 61 -18.49 -8.94 -17.49
CA GLY A 61 -17.76 -7.68 -17.30
C GLY A 61 -16.31 -7.87 -16.88
N THR A 62 -15.66 -6.77 -16.52
CA THR A 62 -14.25 -6.74 -16.14
C THR A 62 -14.08 -6.14 -14.74
N TRP A 63 -13.35 -6.84 -13.87
CA TRP A 63 -12.88 -6.30 -12.61
C TRP A 63 -11.51 -5.66 -12.78
N ARG A 64 -11.34 -4.42 -12.31
CA ARG A 64 -10.05 -3.72 -12.25
C ARG A 64 -9.76 -3.37 -10.79
N GLN A 65 -8.52 -3.59 -10.36
CA GLN A 65 -8.04 -3.30 -9.03
C GLN A 65 -6.73 -2.52 -9.10
N SER A 66 -6.61 -1.48 -8.29
CA SER A 66 -5.38 -0.72 -8.07
C SER A 66 -4.95 -0.84 -6.60
N LEU A 67 -3.64 -0.94 -6.37
CA LEU A 67 -3.03 -0.92 -5.04
C LEU A 67 -1.86 0.05 -5.06
N GLN A 68 -1.96 1.14 -4.31
CA GLN A 68 -0.86 2.07 -4.11
C GLN A 68 -0.04 1.64 -2.90
N ILE A 69 1.27 1.57 -3.07
CA ILE A 69 2.23 1.21 -2.03
C ILE A 69 3.33 2.25 -1.94
N SER A 70 3.80 2.50 -0.73
CA SER A 70 5.00 3.30 -0.48
C SER A 70 6.09 2.44 0.15
N ARG A 71 7.35 2.64 -0.25
CA ARG A 71 8.49 1.86 0.23
C ARG A 71 9.53 2.76 0.88
N VAL A 72 9.97 2.38 2.08
CA VAL A 72 11.12 2.99 2.78
C VAL A 72 12.13 1.89 3.08
N GLY A 73 13.27 1.92 2.38
CA GLY A 73 14.26 0.84 2.45
C GLY A 73 13.66 -0.50 2.01
N SER A 74 13.59 -1.47 2.92
CA SER A 74 13.01 -2.80 2.65
C SER A 74 11.54 -2.94 3.05
N THR A 75 10.98 -1.96 3.77
CA THR A 75 9.61 -2.03 4.29
C THR A 75 8.64 -1.44 3.28
N ILE A 76 7.52 -2.15 3.07
CA ILE A 76 6.43 -1.76 2.17
C ILE A 76 5.23 -1.39 3.02
N TYR A 77 4.63 -0.24 2.72
CA TYR A 77 3.41 0.28 3.29
C TYR A 77 2.32 0.23 2.23
N LEU A 78 1.10 -0.12 2.64
CA LEU A 78 -0.08 -0.08 1.78
C LEU A 78 -0.78 1.24 2.02
N ASP A 79 -0.88 2.07 0.98
CA ASP A 79 -1.43 3.41 1.09
C ASP A 79 -2.94 3.38 0.85
N GLU A 80 -3.35 2.76 -0.26
CA GLU A 80 -4.74 2.57 -0.62
C GLU A 80 -4.93 1.38 -1.57
N GLY A 81 -6.10 0.76 -1.52
CA GLY A 81 -6.50 -0.31 -2.43
C GLY A 81 -7.93 -0.06 -2.92
N ASN A 82 -8.08 0.08 -4.24
CA ASN A 82 -9.34 0.41 -4.89
C ASN A 82 -9.70 -0.64 -5.94
N GLY A 83 -10.99 -0.81 -6.23
CA GLY A 83 -11.42 -1.73 -7.26
C GLY A 83 -12.85 -1.48 -7.73
N ALA A 84 -13.11 -1.81 -8.99
CA ALA A 84 -14.41 -1.64 -9.61
C ALA A 84 -14.71 -2.75 -10.62
N PHE A 85 -15.99 -3.13 -10.69
CA PHE A 85 -16.52 -3.97 -11.75
C PHE A 85 -17.17 -3.11 -12.82
N VAL A 86 -16.80 -3.32 -14.08
CA VAL A 86 -17.44 -2.70 -15.25
C VAL A 86 -18.18 -3.80 -15.99
N ALA A 87 -19.52 -3.74 -15.98
CA ALA A 87 -20.35 -4.69 -16.73
C ALA A 87 -20.15 -4.50 -18.24
N ASN A 88 -20.22 -5.61 -18.99
CA ASN A 88 -20.29 -5.53 -20.44
C ASN A 88 -21.62 -4.87 -20.84
N GLU A 89 -21.63 -4.01 -21.86
CA GLU A 89 -22.89 -3.49 -22.39
C GLU A 89 -23.79 -4.65 -22.84
N PRO A 90 -25.08 -4.65 -22.50
CA PRO A 90 -26.00 -5.63 -23.06
C PRO A 90 -26.00 -5.48 -24.58
N ALA A 91 -25.90 -6.60 -25.30
CA ALA A 91 -26.00 -6.58 -26.75
C ALA A 91 -27.34 -5.95 -27.15
N THR A 92 -27.31 -4.72 -27.66
CA THR A 92 -28.46 -4.06 -28.24
C THR A 92 -28.82 -4.77 -29.54
N ASN A 93 -29.73 -5.74 -29.51
CA ASN A 93 -30.60 -6.10 -30.63
C ASN A 93 -31.59 -7.21 -30.25
N GLU A 94 -32.89 -6.88 -30.22
CA GLU A 94 -34.01 -7.69 -30.76
C GLU A 94 -35.37 -6.99 -30.49
N LEU A 95 -35.60 -5.82 -31.09
CA LEU A 95 -36.95 -5.26 -31.25
C LEU A 95 -37.08 -4.63 -32.65
N GLN A 96 -36.91 -5.46 -33.68
CA GLN A 96 -37.37 -5.18 -35.04
C GLN A 96 -37.64 -6.49 -35.80
N ARG A 97 -38.40 -7.39 -35.17
CA ARG A 97 -39.25 -8.36 -35.89
C ARG A 97 -40.66 -8.09 -35.42
N ASP A 98 -41.58 -7.95 -36.38
CA ASP A 98 -43.01 -7.61 -36.25
C ASP A 98 -43.37 -6.17 -36.65
N ARG A 99 -43.18 -5.86 -37.94
CA ARG A 99 -44.13 -5.07 -38.74
C ARG A 99 -44.21 -5.62 -40.15
#